data_AF-A0A517MJ94-F1
#
_entry.id   AF-A0A517MJ94-F1
#
_cell.length_a   1.000
_cell.length_b   1.000
_cell.length_c   1.000
_cell.angle_alpha   90.00
_cell.angle_beta   90.00
_cell.angle_gamma   90.00
#
_symmetry.space_group_name_H-M   'P 1'
#
loop_
_entity.id
_entity.type
_entity.pdbx_description
1 polymer ?
#
loop_
_entity_poly.entity_id
_entity_poly.type
_entity_poly.pdbx_seq_one_letter_code
_entity_poly.pdbx_strand_id
1 'polypeptide(L)'
;MVLTMAFFKKPSDCLFSANRRELFRASFAAIGFAICSGCGSDGPDLTANNAAPQNSHNPNLSQTIYSSNHSDTPLKQVSDQADSPEAQELLSKMFQQYRQAKTYSDDGRVELRYKQNGVDQVDSAPLAVRYESPDRLAVRAYGLEMACSGGQLTAQIHDIGTENWQNQRLRSNLPPGPFTLDDLYADPLLVQFATAGLGGPPPQLELLFGENPLLGLLEGNVRLSLDRPVKLDGRVYSTLRISGPATEYVLWIDPNTFLLRRIDLPLSSVPGLSEDVSIQHPRLSIDLRDASFTARSRTPFQLSHRQSTIDVPAFIPLPPAIANPMLGQNAPAFTLDIRSPQGQGLCRVSQQGSDRPITVLLWVARHSGSEAAAQELHQLAGSLPAASRDATRFVIVMAEDGPPTGQTLQQWNTPLPWVDDRQAIGRDLFRVETAPTLCVLGRNGELEWFQHRVEPGALHALPQVIQDLLSGVHVGRSLQEEHAANLQAYQQALQSAIQNSGQAVPPK
;
A
#
# COMPACT_ATOMS: atom_id res chain seq x y z
N MET A 1 9.85 18.35 -9.53
CA MET A 1 9.97 18.74 -10.95
C MET A 1 11.44 18.92 -11.34
N VAL A 2 12.13 17.83 -11.66
CA VAL A 2 13.25 17.76 -12.61
C VAL A 2 13.15 16.35 -13.19
N LEU A 3 13.00 16.22 -14.51
CA LEU A 3 12.82 14.93 -15.18
C LEU A 3 14.02 14.72 -16.11
N THR A 4 14.92 13.81 -15.75
CA THR A 4 16.15 13.58 -16.50
C THR A 4 15.89 12.60 -17.64
N MET A 5 15.83 13.09 -18.88
CA MET A 5 15.73 12.24 -20.07
C MET A 5 17.03 11.49 -20.35
N ALA A 6 16.96 10.16 -20.46
CA ALA A 6 18.05 9.34 -20.99
C ALA A 6 17.94 9.18 -22.52
N PHE A 7 19.04 9.45 -23.23
CA PHE A 7 19.12 9.34 -24.69
C PHE A 7 19.22 7.88 -25.15
N PHE A 8 18.39 7.47 -26.12
CA PHE A 8 18.67 6.29 -26.95
C PHE A 8 19.40 6.68 -28.23
N LYS A 9 20.53 6.01 -28.49
CA LYS A 9 21.46 6.25 -29.58
C LYS A 9 21.09 5.40 -30.81
N LYS A 10 20.72 6.04 -31.92
CA LYS A 10 20.54 5.36 -33.23
C LYS A 10 21.89 4.95 -33.83
N PRO A 11 21.97 3.78 -34.48
CA PRO A 11 22.79 3.57 -35.67
C PRO A 11 21.96 3.85 -36.95
N SER A 12 22.66 4.13 -38.05
CA SER A 12 22.06 4.61 -39.31
C SER A 12 21.92 3.52 -40.39
N ASP A 13 21.09 3.84 -41.38
CA ASP A 13 21.16 3.42 -42.79
C ASP A 13 21.01 1.94 -43.18
N CYS A 14 19.83 1.62 -43.75
CA CYS A 14 19.81 0.98 -45.07
C CYS A 14 18.57 1.41 -45.89
N LEU A 15 18.76 1.61 -47.19
CA LEU A 15 17.74 2.11 -48.12
C LEU A 15 16.79 1.00 -48.59
N PHE A 16 15.50 1.30 -48.78
CA PHE A 16 14.79 1.10 -50.06
C PHE A 16 13.43 1.83 -50.09
N SER A 17 12.74 1.81 -51.22
CA SER A 17 11.93 2.94 -51.73
C SER A 17 10.41 2.82 -51.61
N ALA A 18 9.78 3.98 -51.38
CA ALA A 18 8.50 4.46 -51.95
C ALA A 18 7.22 3.59 -51.83
N ASN A 19 6.18 4.13 -51.17
CA ASN A 19 5.21 4.98 -51.89
C ASN A 19 4.41 5.93 -50.97
N ARG A 20 3.74 6.93 -51.56
CA ARG A 20 3.06 8.06 -50.87
C ARG A 20 1.66 7.69 -50.35
N ARG A 21 1.25 8.23 -49.18
CA ARG A 21 0.28 9.37 -49.07
C ARG A 21 -0.02 9.83 -47.62
N GLU A 22 -0.25 11.14 -47.49
CA GLU A 22 -0.96 11.87 -46.41
C GLU A 22 -0.29 11.98 -45.01
N LEU A 23 0.43 13.09 -44.78
CA LEU A 23 0.40 13.82 -43.49
C LEU A 23 -0.96 14.56 -43.43
N PHE A 24 -1.62 14.84 -42.30
CA PHE A 24 -1.27 15.72 -41.17
C PHE A 24 -2.51 15.77 -40.23
N ARG A 25 -2.51 16.12 -38.93
CA ARG A 25 -1.51 16.54 -37.92
C ARG A 25 -1.93 15.97 -36.56
N ALA A 26 -1.00 15.82 -35.62
CA ALA A 26 -1.27 15.79 -34.18
C ALA A 26 -0.31 16.77 -33.48
N SER A 27 -0.79 17.63 -32.58
CA SER A 27 0.02 18.37 -31.57
C SER A 27 -0.82 19.23 -30.61
N PHE A 28 -0.70 18.90 -29.31
CA PHE A 28 -0.59 19.78 -28.13
C PHE A 28 -1.53 20.97 -27.86
N ALA A 29 -2.19 20.91 -26.69
CA ALA A 29 -1.99 21.83 -25.55
C ALA A 29 -2.42 21.06 -24.27
N ALA A 30 -1.70 20.98 -23.14
CA ALA A 30 -0.90 21.94 -22.39
C ALA A 30 -1.75 23.09 -21.80
N ILE A 31 -2.29 22.88 -20.60
CA ILE A 31 -2.93 23.93 -19.78
C ILE A 31 -2.03 24.20 -18.58
N GLY A 32 -1.70 25.48 -18.37
CA GLY A 32 -0.69 25.92 -17.41
C GLY A 32 -1.25 26.39 -16.06
N PHE A 33 -0.37 26.42 -15.06
CA PHE A 33 -0.60 27.12 -13.80
C PHE A 33 -0.71 28.63 -14.03
N ALA A 34 -1.77 29.25 -13.53
CA ALA A 34 -1.88 30.71 -13.45
C ALA A 34 -1.25 31.21 -12.13
N ILE A 35 -0.26 32.10 -12.24
CA ILE A 35 0.30 32.85 -11.12
C ILE A 35 -0.53 34.13 -10.96
N CYS A 36 -1.20 34.31 -9.82
CA CYS A 36 -1.89 35.56 -9.49
C CYS A 36 -0.99 36.43 -8.60
N SER A 37 -0.39 37.46 -9.20
CA SER A 37 0.27 38.55 -8.48
C SER A 37 -0.77 39.62 -8.11
N GLY A 38 -0.91 39.95 -6.83
CA GLY A 38 -1.83 40.99 -6.36
C GLY A 38 -1.34 41.66 -5.08
N CYS A 39 -0.86 42.91 -5.19
CA CYS A 39 -0.35 43.67 -4.05
C CYS A 39 -1.41 44.61 -3.45
N GLY A 40 -1.66 44.45 -2.15
CA GLY A 40 -1.78 45.54 -1.16
C GLY A 40 -2.92 46.56 -1.23
N SER A 41 -3.76 46.58 -0.19
CA SER A 41 -3.97 47.78 0.67
C SER A 41 -4.75 47.44 1.96
N ASP A 42 -4.12 47.75 3.10
CA ASP A 42 -4.59 48.18 4.43
C ASP A 42 -5.89 47.63 5.10
N GLY A 43 -5.80 47.36 6.41
CA GLY A 43 -6.82 46.71 7.26
C GLY A 43 -7.91 47.63 7.85
N PRO A 44 -8.48 47.35 9.06
CA PRO A 44 -7.74 46.89 10.25
C PRO A 44 -8.33 45.72 11.08
N ASP A 45 -7.49 45.21 11.98
CA ASP A 45 -7.72 44.51 13.25
C ASP A 45 -9.15 44.10 13.68
N LEU A 46 -9.38 42.78 13.84
CA LEU A 46 -10.22 42.22 14.92
C LEU A 46 -9.72 40.84 15.37
N THR A 47 -9.67 40.65 16.68
CA THR A 47 -9.18 39.46 17.38
C THR A 47 -10.23 38.36 17.51
N ALA A 48 -9.88 37.10 17.21
CA ALA A 48 -10.58 35.92 17.74
C ALA A 48 -9.70 34.66 17.67
N ASN A 49 -9.67 33.89 18.76
CA ASN A 49 -9.03 32.57 18.81
C ASN A 49 -9.79 31.56 17.95
N ASN A 50 -9.07 30.73 17.19
CA ASN A 50 -9.43 29.32 16.99
C ASN A 50 -8.21 28.53 16.50
N ALA A 51 -7.78 27.55 17.29
CA ALA A 51 -6.69 26.65 16.91
C ALA A 51 -7.23 25.54 16.00
N ALA A 52 -6.81 25.55 14.73
CA ALA A 52 -7.02 24.41 13.83
C ALA A 52 -5.98 23.32 14.13
N PRO A 53 -6.36 22.02 14.06
CA PRO A 53 -5.40 20.94 14.21
C PRO A 53 -4.42 20.93 13.02
N GLN A 54 -3.12 20.96 13.33
CA GLN A 54 -2.08 20.81 12.30
C GLN A 54 -1.99 19.33 11.91
N ASN A 55 -2.34 19.02 10.66
CA ASN A 55 -2.18 17.68 10.09
C ASN A 55 -0.70 17.28 10.09
N SER A 56 -0.33 16.31 10.94
CA SER A 56 0.98 15.69 10.96
C SER A 56 1.20 14.89 9.67
N HIS A 57 1.99 15.44 8.74
CA HIS A 57 2.57 14.67 7.65
C HIS A 57 3.49 13.59 8.23
N ASN A 58 3.14 12.32 8.03
CA ASN A 58 3.98 11.20 8.40
C ASN A 58 4.94 10.88 7.23
N PRO A 59 6.27 10.94 7.41
CA PRO A 59 7.19 10.77 6.30
C PRO A 59 7.27 9.32 5.82
N ASN A 60 7.19 9.18 4.50
CA ASN A 60 7.26 7.97 3.70
C ASN A 60 8.51 7.12 3.98
N LEU A 61 8.39 6.05 4.79
CA LEU A 61 9.49 5.14 5.12
C LEU A 61 9.94 4.25 3.94
N SER A 62 9.15 4.13 2.88
CA SER A 62 9.39 3.17 1.78
C SER A 62 10.18 3.72 0.59
N GLN A 63 10.54 5.01 0.58
CA GLN A 63 11.22 5.64 -0.59
C GLN A 63 12.61 6.22 -0.30
N THR A 64 13.02 6.35 0.96
CA THR A 64 14.34 6.91 1.33
C THR A 64 15.45 5.84 1.37
N ILE A 65 15.11 4.55 1.42
CA ILE A 65 16.06 3.48 1.80
C ILE A 65 16.99 3.01 0.65
N TYR A 66 16.66 3.24 -0.63
CA TYR A 66 17.42 2.70 -1.78
C TYR A 66 17.83 3.73 -2.85
N SER A 67 18.30 4.91 -2.43
CA SER A 67 19.05 5.84 -3.31
C SER A 67 20.47 6.03 -2.80
N SER A 68 21.34 5.09 -3.16
CA SER A 68 22.77 5.05 -2.83
C SER A 68 23.59 6.11 -3.58
N ASN A 69 23.36 7.39 -3.30
CA ASN A 69 24.29 8.45 -3.68
C ASN A 69 25.51 8.42 -2.77
N HIS A 70 26.63 7.86 -3.26
CA HIS A 70 27.93 7.88 -2.59
C HIS A 70 28.25 9.25 -1.97
N SER A 71 28.35 9.28 -0.64
CA SER A 71 28.78 10.45 0.13
C SER A 71 29.56 9.96 1.35
N ASP A 72 30.90 9.88 1.24
CA ASP A 72 31.82 9.61 2.36
C ASP A 72 31.75 10.76 3.39
N THR A 73 30.70 10.74 4.21
CA THR A 73 30.47 11.75 5.25
C THR A 73 30.66 11.07 6.60
N PRO A 74 31.75 11.36 7.35
CA PRO A 74 31.94 10.79 8.67
C PRO A 74 30.82 11.24 9.61
N LEU A 75 30.30 10.30 10.40
CA LEU A 75 29.23 10.48 11.39
C LEU A 75 29.47 11.77 12.21
N LYS A 76 28.63 12.79 11.97
CA LYS A 76 28.79 14.12 12.57
C LYS A 76 27.99 14.22 13.87
N GLN A 77 28.66 14.67 14.92
CA GLN A 77 28.25 14.54 16.32
C GLN A 77 26.87 15.14 16.67
N VAL A 78 26.19 14.46 17.61
CA VAL A 78 24.91 14.86 18.21
C VAL A 78 24.99 14.73 19.75
N SER A 79 24.47 15.75 20.45
CA SER A 79 23.99 15.79 21.85
C SER A 79 24.86 15.29 23.02
N ASP A 80 24.99 16.13 24.07
CA ASP A 80 25.71 15.87 25.33
C ASP A 80 25.05 14.87 26.31
N GLN A 81 24.33 13.84 25.82
CA GLN A 81 24.02 12.66 26.61
C GLN A 81 24.70 11.44 26.02
N ALA A 82 25.91 11.17 26.53
CA ALA A 82 26.76 10.09 26.02
C ALA A 82 26.03 8.73 25.98
N ASP A 83 26.16 8.08 24.83
CA ASP A 83 25.97 6.64 24.69
C ASP A 83 26.83 5.89 25.71
N SER A 84 26.36 4.73 26.16
CA SER A 84 27.22 3.79 26.88
C SER A 84 28.26 3.21 25.91
N PRO A 85 29.58 3.35 26.18
CA PRO A 85 30.62 2.72 25.35
C PRO A 85 30.44 1.20 25.27
N GLU A 86 29.95 0.58 26.34
CA GLU A 86 29.65 -0.85 26.42
C GLU A 86 28.48 -1.23 25.51
N ALA A 87 27.48 -0.36 25.36
CA ALA A 87 26.35 -0.52 24.44
C ALA A 87 26.81 -0.48 22.98
N GLN A 88 27.66 0.50 22.63
CA GLN A 88 28.29 0.62 21.30
C GLN A 88 29.19 -0.59 20.99
N GLU A 89 29.99 -1.03 21.96
CA GLU A 89 30.88 -2.19 21.81
C GLU A 89 30.09 -3.49 21.58
N LEU A 90 29.00 -3.71 22.32
CA LEU A 90 28.11 -4.88 22.13
C LEU A 90 27.50 -4.89 20.72
N LEU A 91 26.98 -3.74 20.26
CA LEU A 91 26.38 -3.59 18.94
C LEU A 91 27.40 -3.84 17.82
N SER A 92 28.60 -3.29 17.96
CA SER A 92 29.70 -3.46 17.00
C SER A 92 30.17 -4.91 16.89
N LYS A 93 30.28 -5.62 18.03
CA LYS A 93 30.60 -7.06 18.07
C LYS A 93 29.51 -7.90 17.40
N MET A 94 28.24 -7.57 17.61
CA MET A 94 27.12 -8.23 16.93
C MET A 94 27.23 -8.05 15.40
N PHE A 95 27.38 -6.82 14.91
CA PHE A 95 27.52 -6.55 13.48
C PHE A 95 28.72 -7.28 12.87
N GLN A 96 29.88 -7.22 13.52
CA GLN A 96 31.08 -7.96 13.08
C GLN A 96 30.82 -9.47 13.00
N GLN A 97 30.16 -10.05 13.99
CA GLN A 97 29.88 -11.49 14.04
C GLN A 97 28.95 -11.94 12.91
N TYR A 98 27.90 -11.18 12.59
CA TYR A 98 27.03 -11.47 11.44
C TYR A 98 27.76 -11.28 10.11
N ARG A 99 28.51 -10.18 9.92
CA ARG A 99 29.28 -9.91 8.70
C ARG A 99 30.38 -10.95 8.42
N GLN A 100 30.87 -11.65 9.44
CA GLN A 100 31.86 -12.74 9.32
C GLN A 100 31.24 -14.15 9.28
N ALA A 101 29.91 -14.27 9.38
CA ALA A 101 29.23 -15.55 9.41
C ALA A 101 29.32 -16.27 8.06
N LYS A 102 29.91 -17.48 8.06
CA LYS A 102 29.88 -18.37 6.89
C LYS A 102 28.53 -19.08 6.72
N THR A 103 27.80 -19.26 7.81
CA THR A 103 26.49 -19.90 7.82
C THR A 103 25.61 -19.22 8.87
N TYR A 104 24.32 -19.06 8.58
CA TYR A 104 23.32 -18.52 9.50
C TYR A 104 21.96 -19.21 9.29
N SER A 105 21.18 -19.39 10.35
CA SER A 105 19.80 -19.90 10.26
C SER A 105 18.96 -19.53 11.48
N ASP A 106 17.67 -19.24 11.27
CA ASP A 106 16.63 -19.09 12.29
C ASP A 106 15.25 -19.65 11.83
N ASP A 107 14.26 -19.67 12.72
CA ASP A 107 12.82 -19.69 12.40
C ASP A 107 12.20 -18.35 12.87
N GLY A 108 12.70 -17.24 12.30
CA GLY A 108 12.29 -15.90 12.61
C GLY A 108 10.79 -15.66 12.37
N ARG A 109 10.16 -14.89 13.26
CA ARG A 109 8.74 -14.49 13.17
C ARG A 109 8.52 -13.08 13.68
N VAL A 110 7.59 -12.36 13.07
CA VAL A 110 6.96 -11.19 13.71
C VAL A 110 5.78 -11.70 14.54
N GLU A 111 5.61 -11.16 15.74
CA GLU A 111 4.46 -11.42 16.60
C GLU A 111 3.93 -10.11 17.20
N LEU A 112 2.63 -9.86 16.97
CA LEU A 112 1.83 -8.87 17.68
C LEU A 112 0.96 -9.62 18.70
N ARG A 113 1.13 -9.32 19.98
CA ARG A 113 0.42 -9.95 21.11
C ARG A 113 -0.36 -8.89 21.87
N TYR A 114 -1.63 -9.14 22.16
CA TYR A 114 -2.51 -8.23 22.89
C TYR A 114 -3.66 -9.00 23.54
N LYS A 115 -4.43 -8.34 24.39
CA LYS A 115 -5.74 -8.81 24.83
C LYS A 115 -6.83 -7.97 24.20
N GLN A 116 -7.79 -8.59 23.52
CA GLN A 116 -8.98 -7.90 23.02
C GLN A 116 -10.20 -8.42 23.77
N ASN A 117 -10.97 -7.52 24.40
CA ASN A 117 -12.13 -7.88 25.24
C ASN A 117 -11.79 -8.94 26.33
N GLY A 118 -10.55 -8.91 26.84
CA GLY A 118 -10.03 -9.85 27.84
C GLY A 118 -9.48 -11.18 27.29
N VAL A 119 -9.65 -11.47 26.00
CA VAL A 119 -9.14 -12.68 25.33
C VAL A 119 -7.74 -12.41 24.77
N ASP A 120 -6.78 -13.29 25.06
CA ASP A 120 -5.43 -13.23 24.48
C ASP A 120 -5.47 -13.48 22.96
N GLN A 121 -4.88 -12.56 22.19
CA GLN A 121 -4.73 -12.61 20.74
C GLN A 121 -3.23 -12.63 20.38
N VAL A 122 -2.90 -13.37 19.31
CA VAL A 122 -1.54 -13.47 18.77
C VAL A 122 -1.61 -13.50 17.25
N ASP A 123 -1.28 -12.37 16.63
CA ASP A 123 -1.07 -12.28 15.19
C ASP A 123 0.41 -12.52 14.88
N SER A 124 0.71 -13.41 13.94
CA SER A 124 2.09 -13.78 13.61
C SER A 124 2.31 -14.01 12.12
N ALA A 125 3.47 -13.57 11.64
CA ALA A 125 3.94 -13.78 10.28
C ALA A 125 5.39 -14.28 10.27
N PRO A 126 5.80 -15.08 9.26
CA PRO A 126 7.17 -15.56 9.16
C PRO A 126 8.13 -14.41 8.81
N LEU A 127 9.34 -14.48 9.34
CA LEU A 127 10.46 -13.57 9.02
C LEU A 127 11.77 -14.35 9.13
N ALA A 128 11.83 -15.52 8.49
CA ALA A 128 12.90 -16.49 8.70
C ALA A 128 13.98 -16.40 7.62
N VAL A 129 15.26 -16.52 8.02
CA VAL A 129 16.41 -16.46 7.11
C VAL A 129 17.36 -17.65 7.32
N ARG A 130 17.87 -18.19 6.22
CA ARG A 130 18.96 -19.17 6.18
C ARG A 130 19.99 -18.74 5.14
N TYR A 131 21.26 -18.74 5.50
CA TYR A 131 22.38 -18.37 4.63
C TYR A 131 23.51 -19.38 4.76
N GLU A 132 24.11 -19.79 3.65
CA GLU A 132 25.36 -20.53 3.61
C GLU A 132 26.25 -19.94 2.50
N SER A 133 27.41 -19.45 2.90
CA SER A 133 28.39 -18.78 2.04
C SER A 133 28.99 -19.74 1.01
N PRO A 134 29.24 -19.30 -0.24
CA PRO A 134 29.08 -17.93 -0.73
C PRO A 134 27.65 -17.60 -1.22
N ASP A 135 26.94 -18.58 -1.77
CA ASP A 135 25.90 -18.38 -2.80
C ASP A 135 24.54 -19.04 -2.47
N ARG A 136 24.30 -19.45 -1.22
CA ARG A 136 23.03 -20.07 -0.81
C ARG A 136 22.28 -19.21 0.20
N LEU A 137 21.06 -18.83 -0.16
CA LEU A 137 20.16 -18.04 0.68
C LEU A 137 18.75 -18.63 0.61
N ALA A 138 18.02 -18.63 1.71
CA ALA A 138 16.58 -18.83 1.73
C ALA A 138 15.95 -17.86 2.73
N VAL A 139 14.87 -17.19 2.30
CA VAL A 139 14.14 -16.19 3.07
C VAL A 139 12.66 -16.49 2.98
N ARG A 140 11.96 -16.38 4.11
CA ARG A 140 10.50 -16.43 4.17
C ARG A 140 10.01 -15.28 5.04
N ALA A 141 9.54 -14.22 4.40
CA ALA A 141 9.17 -12.95 5.02
C ALA A 141 7.74 -12.58 4.61
N TYR A 142 6.80 -12.60 5.55
CA TYR A 142 5.39 -12.31 5.31
C TYR A 142 4.80 -13.21 4.19
N GLY A 143 4.37 -12.61 3.08
CA GLY A 143 3.91 -13.30 1.87
C GLY A 143 5.04 -13.65 0.87
N LEU A 144 6.31 -13.37 1.16
CA LEU A 144 7.42 -13.67 0.27
C LEU A 144 8.16 -14.95 0.67
N GLU A 145 8.35 -15.87 -0.29
CA GLU A 145 9.40 -16.89 -0.24
C GLU A 145 10.45 -16.60 -1.31
N MET A 146 11.73 -16.63 -0.93
CA MET A 146 12.87 -16.36 -1.82
C MET A 146 13.98 -17.38 -1.53
N ALA A 147 14.62 -17.89 -2.58
CA ALA A 147 15.74 -18.82 -2.48
C ALA A 147 16.78 -18.54 -3.57
N CYS A 148 18.05 -18.46 -3.18
CA CYS A 148 19.19 -18.40 -4.09
C CYS A 148 20.08 -19.64 -3.90
N SER A 149 20.55 -20.22 -5.01
CA SER A 149 21.54 -21.30 -5.02
C SER A 149 22.23 -21.32 -6.39
N GLY A 150 23.56 -21.45 -6.44
CA GLY A 150 24.31 -21.51 -7.70
C GLY A 150 24.25 -20.21 -8.51
N GLY A 151 24.08 -19.06 -7.84
CA GLY A 151 23.90 -17.75 -8.47
C GLY A 151 22.52 -17.51 -9.10
N GLN A 152 21.58 -18.46 -9.04
CA GLN A 152 20.20 -18.26 -9.48
C GLN A 152 19.33 -17.86 -8.29
N LEU A 153 18.76 -16.66 -8.35
CA LEU A 153 17.71 -16.20 -7.45
C LEU A 153 16.35 -16.68 -7.97
N THR A 154 15.54 -17.20 -7.06
CA THR A 154 14.14 -17.58 -7.31
C THR A 154 13.25 -17.01 -6.23
N ALA A 155 12.06 -16.51 -6.58
CA ALA A 155 11.11 -16.01 -5.58
C ALA A 155 9.65 -16.22 -5.96
N GLN A 156 8.78 -16.25 -4.94
CA GLN A 156 7.34 -16.42 -5.06
C GLN A 156 6.60 -15.57 -4.02
N ILE A 157 5.53 -14.93 -4.47
CA ILE A 157 4.55 -14.25 -3.61
C ILE A 157 3.44 -15.24 -3.23
N HIS A 158 3.00 -15.17 -1.99
CA HIS A 158 1.92 -15.92 -1.35
C HIS A 158 0.87 -14.90 -0.89
N ASP A 159 -0.15 -14.70 -1.72
CA ASP A 159 -1.25 -13.80 -1.48
C ASP A 159 -2.50 -14.42 -2.13
N ILE A 160 -3.48 -14.79 -1.30
CA ILE A 160 -4.69 -15.49 -1.76
C ILE A 160 -5.57 -14.55 -2.60
N GLY A 161 -5.57 -13.25 -2.31
CA GLY A 161 -6.39 -12.27 -3.02
C GLY A 161 -5.99 -12.06 -4.48
N THR A 162 -4.75 -12.41 -4.83
CA THR A 162 -4.20 -12.29 -6.19
C THR A 162 -3.88 -13.64 -6.84
N GLU A 163 -4.43 -14.75 -6.33
CA GLU A 163 -4.10 -16.12 -6.76
C GLU A 163 -2.59 -16.42 -6.70
N ASN A 164 -1.94 -15.96 -5.62
CA ASN A 164 -0.51 -15.96 -5.39
C ASN A 164 0.27 -15.23 -6.50
N TRP A 165 -0.12 -13.99 -6.76
CA TRP A 165 0.37 -13.16 -7.87
C TRP A 165 0.24 -13.86 -9.24
N GLN A 166 -0.94 -14.44 -9.49
CA GLN A 166 -1.27 -15.28 -10.65
C GLN A 166 -0.24 -16.40 -10.90
N ASN A 167 0.28 -17.00 -9.83
CA ASN A 167 1.31 -18.04 -9.84
C ASN A 167 2.62 -17.67 -10.56
N GLN A 168 2.94 -16.39 -10.68
CA GLN A 168 4.27 -15.97 -11.14
C GLN A 168 5.37 -16.49 -10.19
N ARG A 169 6.53 -16.85 -10.76
CA ARG A 169 7.76 -17.18 -10.05
C ARG A 169 8.90 -16.37 -10.66
N LEU A 170 9.48 -15.47 -9.89
CA LEU A 170 10.68 -14.77 -10.32
C LEU A 170 11.84 -15.76 -10.45
N ARG A 171 12.62 -15.65 -11.53
CA ARG A 171 13.90 -16.32 -11.75
C ARG A 171 14.89 -15.34 -12.39
N SER A 172 15.88 -14.91 -11.62
CA SER A 172 16.97 -14.05 -12.11
C SER A 172 18.34 -14.67 -11.81
N ASN A 173 19.34 -14.30 -12.60
CA ASN A 173 20.73 -14.65 -12.30
C ASN A 173 21.37 -13.48 -11.57
N LEU A 174 22.00 -13.74 -10.43
CA LEU A 174 22.76 -12.75 -9.68
C LEU A 174 24.20 -12.65 -10.21
N PRO A 175 24.88 -11.50 -10.02
CA PRO A 175 26.30 -11.40 -10.29
C PRO A 175 27.14 -12.44 -9.51
N PRO A 176 28.26 -12.91 -10.06
CA PRO A 176 29.15 -13.82 -9.34
C PRO A 176 29.86 -13.08 -8.20
N GLY A 177 29.59 -13.47 -6.96
CA GLY A 177 30.23 -12.87 -5.78
C GLY A 177 29.42 -13.11 -4.49
N PRO A 178 29.77 -12.41 -3.39
CA PRO A 178 28.90 -12.28 -2.22
C PRO A 178 27.61 -11.52 -2.59
N PHE A 179 26.50 -11.84 -1.93
CA PHE A 179 25.25 -11.08 -2.09
C PHE A 179 25.39 -9.64 -1.60
N THR A 180 24.86 -8.68 -2.36
CA THR A 180 24.49 -7.36 -1.86
C THR A 180 22.98 -7.31 -1.57
N LEU A 181 22.52 -6.32 -0.81
CA LEU A 181 21.08 -6.10 -0.64
C LEU A 181 20.42 -5.65 -1.95
N ASP A 182 21.11 -4.85 -2.75
CA ASP A 182 20.63 -4.37 -4.05
C ASP A 182 20.38 -5.53 -5.03
N ASP A 183 21.24 -6.56 -5.04
CA ASP A 183 21.03 -7.79 -5.84
C ASP A 183 19.76 -8.56 -5.43
N LEU A 184 19.48 -8.63 -4.12
CA LEU A 184 18.32 -9.34 -3.57
C LEU A 184 17.01 -8.56 -3.72
N TYR A 185 17.11 -7.23 -3.84
CA TYR A 185 16.00 -6.29 -3.87
C TYR A 185 15.85 -5.53 -5.21
N ALA A 186 16.52 -6.00 -6.26
CA ALA A 186 16.45 -5.40 -7.60
C ALA A 186 15.04 -5.36 -8.22
N ASP A 187 14.12 -6.21 -7.74
CA ASP A 187 12.71 -6.22 -8.15
C ASP A 187 11.85 -5.44 -7.12
N PRO A 188 11.10 -4.39 -7.55
CA PRO A 188 10.30 -3.58 -6.64
C PRO A 188 9.22 -4.34 -5.87
N LEU A 189 8.68 -5.43 -6.43
CA LEU A 189 7.66 -6.24 -5.75
C LEU A 189 8.31 -7.15 -4.69
N LEU A 190 9.57 -7.57 -4.86
CA LEU A 190 10.33 -8.19 -3.76
C LEU A 190 10.46 -7.23 -2.58
N VAL A 191 10.83 -5.97 -2.81
CA VAL A 191 10.92 -4.95 -1.75
C VAL A 191 9.58 -4.75 -1.07
N GLN A 192 8.51 -4.57 -1.86
CA GLN A 192 7.16 -4.38 -1.33
C GLN A 192 6.74 -5.54 -0.43
N PHE A 193 6.81 -6.79 -0.90
CA PHE A 193 6.36 -7.94 -0.10
C PHE A 193 7.31 -8.30 1.05
N ALA A 194 8.61 -8.02 0.94
CA ALA A 194 9.58 -8.19 2.05
C ALA A 194 9.41 -7.14 3.17
N THR A 195 8.80 -5.99 2.90
CA THR A 195 8.65 -4.88 3.86
C THR A 195 7.21 -4.61 4.33
N ALA A 196 6.20 -5.18 3.65
CA ALA A 196 4.78 -4.89 3.91
C ALA A 196 4.23 -5.30 5.28
N GLY A 197 4.93 -6.14 6.06
CA GLY A 197 4.45 -6.58 7.36
C GLY A 197 4.91 -5.68 8.52
N LEU A 198 4.23 -5.80 9.66
CA LEU A 198 4.40 -4.94 10.84
C LEU A 198 5.83 -4.89 11.42
N GLY A 199 6.69 -5.86 11.09
CA GLY A 199 8.09 -5.88 11.51
C GLY A 199 9.05 -5.11 10.60
N GLY A 200 8.60 -4.59 9.46
CA GLY A 200 9.47 -4.00 8.43
C GLY A 200 10.32 -5.05 7.70
N PRO A 201 11.45 -4.66 7.07
CA PRO A 201 12.35 -5.59 6.37
C PRO A 201 12.93 -6.66 7.32
N PRO A 202 13.34 -7.85 6.82
CA PRO A 202 14.04 -8.85 7.63
C PRO A 202 15.41 -8.32 8.12
N PRO A 203 15.58 -8.01 9.42
CA PRO A 203 16.82 -7.39 9.93
C PRO A 203 18.04 -8.31 9.76
N GLN A 204 17.84 -9.61 9.64
CA GLN A 204 18.93 -10.57 9.41
C GLN A 204 19.63 -10.34 8.06
N LEU A 205 18.92 -9.85 7.04
CA LEU A 205 19.52 -9.55 5.73
C LEU A 205 20.42 -8.33 5.82
N GLU A 206 20.00 -7.29 6.55
CA GLU A 206 20.87 -6.14 6.83
C GLU A 206 22.10 -6.53 7.66
N LEU A 207 21.93 -7.35 8.70
CA LEU A 207 23.04 -7.82 9.54
C LEU A 207 24.07 -8.64 8.75
N LEU A 208 23.62 -9.48 7.80
CA LEU A 208 24.49 -10.31 6.96
C LEU A 208 25.13 -9.54 5.80
N PHE A 209 24.36 -8.70 5.09
CA PHE A 209 24.72 -8.16 3.78
C PHE A 209 24.77 -6.62 3.71
N GLY A 210 24.11 -5.91 4.62
CA GLY A 210 24.12 -4.44 4.65
C GLY A 210 25.48 -3.87 5.05
N GLU A 211 25.91 -2.80 4.37
CA GLU A 211 27.16 -2.09 4.69
C GLU A 211 27.09 -1.41 6.06
N ASN A 212 25.93 -0.80 6.35
CA ASN A 212 25.59 -0.19 7.63
C ASN A 212 24.32 -0.87 8.17
N PRO A 213 24.43 -2.02 8.88
CA PRO A 213 23.26 -2.75 9.36
C PRO A 213 22.42 -1.91 10.33
N LEU A 214 21.09 -2.00 10.23
CA LEU A 214 20.15 -1.28 11.09
C LEU A 214 20.30 0.24 11.04
N LEU A 215 20.83 0.80 9.94
CA LEU A 215 21.07 2.25 9.80
C LEU A 215 19.81 3.07 10.10
N GLY A 216 18.65 2.69 9.57
CA GLY A 216 17.37 3.36 9.85
C GLY A 216 16.89 3.31 11.31
N LEU A 217 17.49 2.45 12.16
CA LEU A 217 17.28 2.44 13.62
C LEU A 217 18.31 3.31 14.37
N LEU A 218 19.44 3.62 13.73
CA LEU A 218 20.59 4.33 14.30
C LEU A 218 20.73 5.77 13.78
N GLU A 219 19.90 6.18 12.82
CA GLU A 219 19.87 7.53 12.27
C GLU A 219 19.25 8.56 13.21
N GLY A 220 19.78 9.79 13.15
CA GLY A 220 19.29 10.93 13.93
C GLY A 220 19.77 10.94 15.37
N ASN A 221 18.99 11.56 16.25
CA ASN A 221 19.36 11.76 17.66
C ASN A 221 18.96 10.57 18.52
N VAL A 222 19.51 9.38 18.20
CA VAL A 222 19.33 8.17 19.01
C VAL A 222 20.33 8.11 20.16
N ARG A 223 19.99 7.34 21.20
CA ARG A 223 20.87 7.01 22.32
C ARG A 223 20.91 5.50 22.54
N LEU A 224 22.12 4.98 22.76
CA LEU A 224 22.40 3.57 23.05
C LEU A 224 22.65 3.36 24.54
N SER A 225 21.96 2.38 25.13
CA SER A 225 22.11 2.02 26.54
C SER A 225 21.94 0.51 26.77
N LEU A 226 22.60 -0.02 27.80
CA LEU A 226 22.41 -1.39 28.26
C LEU A 226 21.44 -1.41 29.45
N ASP A 227 20.35 -2.14 29.29
CA ASP A 227 19.44 -2.50 30.38
C ASP A 227 19.99 -3.69 31.19
N ARG A 228 19.33 -3.99 32.32
CA ARG A 228 19.67 -5.16 33.14
C ARG A 228 19.46 -6.46 32.32
N PRO A 229 20.42 -7.40 32.33
CA PRO A 229 20.28 -8.65 31.60
C PRO A 229 19.00 -9.40 31.94
N VAL A 230 18.28 -9.86 30.92
CA VAL A 230 16.96 -10.50 31.07
C VAL A 230 17.05 -12.00 30.76
N LYS A 231 16.29 -12.81 31.50
CA LYS A 231 16.20 -14.25 31.27
C LYS A 231 15.02 -14.58 30.36
N LEU A 232 15.29 -15.20 29.21
CA LEU A 232 14.31 -15.72 28.25
C LEU A 232 14.61 -17.18 27.96
N ASP A 233 13.60 -18.05 27.93
CA ASP A 233 13.72 -19.48 27.62
C ASP A 233 14.85 -20.22 28.38
N GLY A 234 15.11 -19.80 29.63
CA GLY A 234 16.17 -20.36 30.48
C GLY A 234 17.55 -19.71 30.34
N ARG A 235 17.80 -18.91 29.30
CA ARG A 235 19.09 -18.25 28.99
C ARG A 235 19.08 -16.77 29.37
N VAL A 236 20.25 -16.19 29.62
CA VAL A 236 20.42 -14.77 29.96
C VAL A 236 20.90 -14.01 28.72
N TYR A 237 20.23 -12.90 28.42
CA TYR A 237 20.51 -12.03 27.29
C TYR A 237 20.87 -10.63 27.76
N SER A 238 21.82 -9.99 27.07
CA SER A 238 22.05 -8.56 27.17
C SER A 238 20.94 -7.82 26.40
N THR A 239 20.33 -6.82 27.03
CA THR A 239 19.28 -6.01 26.43
C THR A 239 19.83 -4.64 26.08
N LEU A 240 20.04 -4.41 24.78
CA LEU A 240 20.48 -3.15 24.20
C LEU A 240 19.25 -2.32 23.84
N ARG A 241 19.08 -1.16 24.46
CA ARG A 241 18.01 -0.22 24.19
C ARG A 241 18.50 0.89 23.28
N ILE A 242 17.76 1.13 22.20
CA ILE A 242 17.95 2.21 21.24
C ILE A 242 16.76 3.16 21.41
N SER A 243 17.02 4.37 21.90
CA SER A 243 15.97 5.36 22.21
C SER A 243 16.14 6.61 21.36
N GLY A 244 15.17 6.92 20.51
CA GLY A 244 15.08 8.16 19.74
C GLY A 244 13.91 9.05 20.18
N PRO A 245 13.70 10.23 19.55
CA PRO A 245 12.67 11.18 19.97
C PRO A 245 11.22 10.67 19.85
N ALA A 246 10.96 9.70 18.98
CA ALA A 246 9.62 9.17 18.69
C ALA A 246 9.57 7.63 18.59
N THR A 247 10.69 6.95 18.83
CA THR A 247 10.88 5.52 18.59
C THR A 247 11.75 4.91 19.68
N GLU A 248 11.45 3.66 20.04
CA GLU A 248 12.22 2.89 20.99
C GLU A 248 12.28 1.43 20.54
N TYR A 249 13.49 0.87 20.53
CA TYR A 249 13.76 -0.51 20.16
C TYR A 249 14.56 -1.19 21.28
N VAL A 250 14.28 -2.47 21.54
CA VAL A 250 15.08 -3.27 22.49
C VAL A 250 15.57 -4.54 21.81
N LEU A 251 16.89 -4.66 21.66
CA LEU A 251 17.57 -5.79 21.05
C LEU A 251 18.06 -6.74 22.15
N TRP A 252 17.67 -8.01 22.05
CA TRP A 252 18.03 -9.06 23.01
C TRP A 252 19.15 -9.90 22.40
N ILE A 253 20.37 -9.73 22.91
CA ILE A 253 21.61 -10.25 22.31
C ILE A 253 22.23 -11.29 23.26
N ASP A 254 22.59 -12.48 22.74
CA ASP A 254 23.33 -13.48 23.51
C ASP A 254 24.75 -12.95 23.80
N PRO A 255 25.17 -12.82 25.07
CA PRO A 255 26.44 -12.16 25.42
C PRO A 255 27.69 -12.96 25.04
N ASN A 256 27.56 -14.24 24.68
CA ASN A 256 28.70 -15.11 24.36
C ASN A 256 28.84 -15.31 22.84
N THR A 257 27.72 -15.40 22.13
CA THR A 257 27.71 -15.67 20.68
C THR A 257 27.36 -14.45 19.84
N PHE A 258 26.96 -13.33 20.46
CA PHE A 258 26.45 -12.12 19.80
C PHE A 258 25.30 -12.42 18.81
N LEU A 259 24.50 -13.46 19.09
CA LEU A 259 23.31 -13.77 18.30
C LEU A 259 22.16 -12.87 18.76
N LEU A 260 21.48 -12.22 17.82
CA LEU A 260 20.24 -11.52 18.09
C LEU A 260 19.12 -12.55 18.26
N ARG A 261 18.44 -12.52 19.41
CA ARG A 261 17.34 -13.44 19.77
C ARG A 261 15.97 -12.79 19.58
N ARG A 262 15.85 -11.49 19.86
CA ARG A 262 14.59 -10.73 19.74
C ARG A 262 14.86 -9.25 19.49
N ILE A 263 13.94 -8.61 18.77
CA ILE A 263 13.77 -7.15 18.73
C ILE A 263 12.37 -6.84 19.25
N ASP A 264 12.24 -6.04 20.31
CA ASP A 264 10.95 -5.40 20.64
C ASP A 264 10.82 -4.12 19.80
N LEU A 265 9.66 -3.95 19.17
CA LEU A 265 9.38 -2.87 18.20
C LEU A 265 8.44 -1.81 18.80
N PRO A 266 8.54 -0.53 18.38
CA PRO A 266 7.68 0.53 18.86
C PRO A 266 6.25 0.33 18.36
N LEU A 267 5.27 0.39 19.26
CA LEU A 267 3.85 0.20 18.90
C LEU A 267 3.28 1.31 18.01
N SER A 268 3.96 2.46 17.92
CA SER A 268 3.61 3.54 16.99
C SER A 268 3.73 3.15 15.52
N SER A 269 4.36 2.01 15.19
CA SER A 269 4.35 1.44 13.84
C SER A 269 3.07 0.70 13.46
N VAL A 270 2.11 0.50 14.39
CA VAL A 270 0.86 -0.23 14.15
C VAL A 270 -0.33 0.74 14.14
N PRO A 271 -0.85 1.13 12.96
CA PRO A 271 -1.97 2.07 12.86
C PRO A 271 -3.23 1.59 13.59
N GLY A 272 -3.94 2.50 14.24
CA GLY A 272 -5.20 2.23 14.98
C GLY A 272 -5.06 1.45 16.28
N LEU A 273 -3.95 0.74 16.52
CA LEU A 273 -3.78 -0.14 17.69
C LEU A 273 -3.85 0.60 19.03
N SER A 274 -3.35 1.84 19.07
CA SER A 274 -3.40 2.71 20.26
C SER A 274 -4.72 3.45 20.46
N GLU A 275 -5.61 3.41 19.45
CA GLU A 275 -6.90 4.12 19.45
C GLU A 275 -8.06 3.20 19.86
N ASP A 276 -7.91 1.88 19.64
CA ASP A 276 -8.89 0.88 20.06
C ASP A 276 -8.81 0.57 21.56
N VAL A 277 -9.74 1.15 22.33
CA VAL A 277 -9.90 0.94 23.78
C VAL A 277 -10.22 -0.50 24.19
N SER A 278 -10.60 -1.38 23.25
CA SER A 278 -10.79 -2.81 23.52
C SER A 278 -9.47 -3.59 23.63
N ILE A 279 -8.37 -3.02 23.14
CA ILE A 279 -7.04 -3.61 23.07
C ILE A 279 -6.23 -3.26 24.33
N GLN A 280 -5.68 -4.28 24.98
CA GLN A 280 -4.93 -4.17 26.23
C GLN A 280 -3.57 -4.87 26.12
N HIS A 281 -2.57 -4.29 26.76
CA HIS A 281 -1.18 -4.79 26.79
C HIS A 281 -0.57 -5.18 25.42
N PRO A 282 -0.75 -4.39 24.34
CA PRO A 282 -0.12 -4.66 23.06
C PRO A 282 1.41 -4.77 23.18
N ARG A 283 2.00 -5.71 22.42
CA ARG A 283 3.44 -5.90 22.25
C ARG A 283 3.73 -6.37 20.83
N LEU A 284 4.58 -5.65 20.12
CA LEU A 284 5.08 -6.04 18.81
C LEU A 284 6.55 -6.45 18.94
N SER A 285 6.92 -7.60 18.38
CA SER A 285 8.31 -8.09 18.42
C SER A 285 8.69 -8.93 17.21
N ILE A 286 9.98 -8.96 16.90
CA ILE A 286 10.62 -9.93 15.99
C ILE A 286 11.32 -10.97 16.86
N ASP A 287 10.93 -12.23 16.74
CA ASP A 287 11.42 -13.36 17.51
C ASP A 287 12.32 -14.25 16.62
N LEU A 288 13.64 -14.12 16.75
CA LEU A 288 14.63 -14.91 15.99
C LEU A 288 14.85 -16.26 16.68
N ARG A 289 13.88 -17.17 16.53
CA ARG A 289 13.90 -18.49 17.16
C ARG A 289 14.97 -19.37 16.54
N ASP A 290 15.60 -20.21 17.37
CA ASP A 290 16.64 -21.15 16.95
C ASP A 290 17.86 -20.56 16.22
N ALA A 291 18.02 -19.22 16.27
CA ALA A 291 19.11 -18.48 15.63
C ALA A 291 20.47 -19.12 15.91
N SER A 292 21.28 -19.33 14.86
CA SER A 292 22.57 -19.99 14.95
C SER A 292 23.50 -19.63 13.81
N PHE A 293 24.79 -19.48 14.11
CA PHE A 293 25.86 -19.40 13.11
C PHE A 293 26.41 -20.78 12.70
N THR A 294 25.80 -21.88 13.15
CA THR A 294 26.18 -23.25 12.78
C THR A 294 25.17 -23.83 11.80
N ALA A 295 25.64 -24.38 10.68
CA ALA A 295 24.81 -25.03 9.69
C ALA A 295 23.92 -26.13 10.29
N ARG A 296 22.60 -25.92 10.27
CA ARG A 296 21.59 -26.94 10.53
C ARG A 296 21.03 -27.41 9.18
N SER A 297 21.32 -28.64 8.76
CA SER A 297 20.91 -29.14 7.43
C SER A 297 20.01 -30.37 7.48
N ARG A 298 18.80 -30.21 6.90
CA ARG A 298 18.06 -31.22 6.13
C ARG A 298 17.14 -30.57 5.08
N THR A 299 16.65 -29.35 5.31
CA THR A 299 15.78 -28.63 4.38
C THR A 299 16.58 -28.02 3.22
N PRO A 300 16.17 -28.19 1.94
CA PRO A 300 16.89 -27.62 0.80
C PRO A 300 16.84 -26.08 0.77
N PHE A 301 17.69 -25.48 -0.05
CA PHE A 301 17.63 -24.06 -0.46
C PHE A 301 16.77 -23.93 -1.71
N GLN A 302 15.49 -24.27 -1.58
CA GLN A 302 14.54 -24.35 -2.68
C GLN A 302 13.18 -23.84 -2.20
N LEU A 303 12.44 -23.18 -3.09
CA LEU A 303 11.07 -22.75 -2.85
C LEU A 303 10.12 -23.95 -2.72
N SER A 304 9.00 -23.73 -2.05
CA SER A 304 7.89 -24.68 -2.00
C SER A 304 7.42 -25.05 -3.42
N HIS A 305 7.28 -26.35 -3.70
CA HIS A 305 6.83 -26.80 -5.02
C HIS A 305 5.34 -26.47 -5.23
N ARG A 306 5.02 -25.60 -6.20
CA ARG A 306 3.66 -25.35 -6.71
C ARG A 306 3.46 -26.07 -8.05
N GLN A 307 2.27 -26.62 -8.29
CA GLN A 307 1.98 -27.47 -9.45
C GLN A 307 1.89 -26.71 -10.78
N SER A 308 1.65 -25.40 -10.76
CA SER A 308 1.68 -24.51 -11.91
C SER A 308 2.39 -23.23 -11.49
N THR A 309 3.42 -22.83 -12.25
CA THR A 309 4.13 -21.56 -12.03
C THR A 309 4.57 -20.99 -13.36
N ILE A 310 4.44 -19.67 -13.51
CA ILE A 310 4.93 -18.94 -14.69
C ILE A 310 6.28 -18.32 -14.32
N ASP A 311 7.36 -18.86 -14.88
CA ASP A 311 8.71 -18.33 -14.63
C ASP A 311 8.90 -16.99 -15.37
N VAL A 312 9.23 -15.94 -14.63
CA VAL A 312 9.42 -14.56 -15.13
C VAL A 312 10.77 -13.99 -14.65
N PRO A 313 11.47 -13.14 -15.44
CA PRO A 313 12.77 -12.60 -15.03
C PRO A 313 12.68 -11.53 -13.93
N ALA A 314 11.51 -10.88 -13.84
CA ALA A 314 11.07 -9.95 -12.81
C ALA A 314 9.56 -10.12 -12.68
N PHE A 315 8.97 -9.83 -11.51
CA PHE A 315 7.53 -9.88 -11.34
C PHE A 315 6.85 -8.80 -12.19
N ILE A 316 5.80 -9.21 -12.91
CA ILE A 316 4.97 -8.31 -13.69
C ILE A 316 3.84 -7.84 -12.77
N PRO A 317 3.70 -6.52 -12.53
CA PRO A 317 2.60 -5.99 -11.73
C PRO A 317 1.25 -6.39 -12.30
N LEU A 318 0.31 -6.77 -11.43
CA LEU A 318 -1.05 -7.08 -11.86
C LEU A 318 -1.75 -5.80 -12.34
N PRO A 319 -2.61 -5.89 -13.37
CA PRO A 319 -3.38 -4.74 -13.81
C PRO A 319 -4.33 -4.29 -12.69
N PRO A 320 -4.57 -2.98 -12.51
CA PRO A 320 -5.49 -2.48 -11.49
C PRO A 320 -6.85 -3.15 -11.59
N ALA A 321 -7.35 -3.67 -10.47
CA ALA A 321 -8.68 -4.28 -10.40
C ALA A 321 -9.75 -3.22 -10.71
N ILE A 322 -10.74 -3.58 -11.53
CA ILE A 322 -11.87 -2.70 -11.81
C ILE A 322 -12.83 -2.67 -10.61
N ALA A 323 -13.15 -1.48 -10.12
CA ALA A 323 -13.95 -1.30 -8.90
C ALA A 323 -15.35 -1.92 -8.99
N ASN A 324 -15.93 -1.99 -10.19
CA ASN A 324 -17.15 -2.72 -10.46
C ASN A 324 -17.19 -3.22 -11.92
N PRO A 325 -17.40 -4.52 -12.19
CA PRO A 325 -17.45 -5.04 -13.55
C PRO A 325 -18.61 -4.49 -14.40
N MET A 326 -19.62 -3.85 -13.79
CA MET A 326 -20.74 -3.20 -14.49
C MET A 326 -20.44 -1.77 -14.95
N LEU A 327 -19.25 -1.21 -14.70
CA LEU A 327 -18.89 0.12 -15.23
C LEU A 327 -19.10 0.16 -16.76
N GLY A 328 -19.65 1.25 -17.27
CA GLY A 328 -19.99 1.42 -18.70
C GLY A 328 -21.16 0.55 -19.20
N GLN A 329 -21.85 -0.18 -18.33
CA GLN A 329 -23.00 -1.04 -18.68
C GLN A 329 -24.28 -0.53 -18.00
N ASN A 330 -25.43 -0.80 -18.62
CA ASN A 330 -26.74 -0.55 -18.01
C ASN A 330 -26.94 -1.46 -16.79
N ALA A 331 -27.46 -0.91 -15.69
CA ALA A 331 -27.87 -1.71 -14.54
C ALA A 331 -28.98 -2.73 -14.90
N PRO A 332 -29.03 -3.90 -14.26
CA PRO A 332 -30.20 -4.80 -14.32
C PRO A 332 -31.49 -4.07 -13.90
N ALA A 333 -32.66 -4.60 -14.27
CA ALA A 333 -33.93 -3.97 -13.92
C ALA A 333 -34.10 -3.76 -12.40
N PHE A 334 -34.33 -2.51 -11.98
CA PHE A 334 -34.45 -2.12 -10.59
C PHE A 334 -35.38 -0.91 -10.42
N THR A 335 -35.84 -0.63 -9.21
CA THR A 335 -36.64 0.58 -8.93
C THR A 335 -36.41 1.06 -7.50
N LEU A 336 -36.12 2.35 -7.36
CA LEU A 336 -35.94 3.05 -6.08
C LEU A 336 -36.89 4.26 -6.04
N ASP A 337 -37.84 4.25 -5.11
CA ASP A 337 -38.83 5.31 -4.91
C ASP A 337 -38.32 6.34 -3.89
N ILE A 338 -37.62 7.37 -4.39
CA ILE A 338 -36.98 8.43 -3.61
C ILE A 338 -38.01 9.25 -2.82
N ARG A 339 -37.69 9.52 -1.56
CA ARG A 339 -38.42 10.43 -0.67
C ARG A 339 -37.73 11.78 -0.59
N SER A 340 -38.52 12.84 -0.68
CA SER A 340 -38.09 14.23 -0.47
C SER A 340 -38.01 14.59 1.02
N PRO A 341 -37.00 15.36 1.48
CA PRO A 341 -36.97 15.93 2.84
C PRO A 341 -38.18 16.81 3.17
N GLN A 342 -38.83 17.36 2.16
CA GLN A 342 -40.00 18.23 2.31
C GLN A 342 -41.33 17.44 2.28
N GLY A 343 -41.27 16.11 2.19
CA GLY A 343 -42.45 15.22 2.15
C GLY A 343 -43.31 15.32 0.88
N GLN A 344 -42.97 16.22 -0.06
CA GLN A 344 -43.69 16.43 -1.31
C GLN A 344 -42.89 15.86 -2.49
N GLY A 345 -43.54 15.00 -3.26
CA GLY A 345 -42.97 14.33 -4.45
C GLY A 345 -42.27 13.01 -4.14
N LEU A 346 -42.71 11.95 -4.83
CA LEU A 346 -41.91 10.73 -5.03
C LEU A 346 -41.23 10.85 -6.39
N CYS A 347 -39.90 10.76 -6.41
CA CYS A 347 -39.13 10.63 -7.64
C CYS A 347 -38.68 9.18 -7.77
N ARG A 348 -38.66 8.63 -8.99
CA ARG A 348 -38.23 7.25 -9.23
C ARG A 348 -36.87 7.23 -9.92
N VAL A 349 -35.96 6.40 -9.40
CA VAL A 349 -34.77 5.94 -10.13
C VAL A 349 -35.01 4.50 -10.55
N SER A 350 -34.57 4.13 -11.75
CA SER A 350 -34.67 2.78 -12.30
C SER A 350 -33.51 2.49 -13.25
N GLN A 351 -33.51 1.31 -13.87
CA GLN A 351 -32.55 0.99 -14.94
C GLN A 351 -32.64 1.91 -16.17
N GLN A 352 -33.67 2.74 -16.29
CA GLN A 352 -33.80 3.76 -17.34
C GLN A 352 -33.29 5.15 -16.90
N GLY A 353 -32.64 5.25 -15.74
CA GLY A 353 -32.22 6.51 -15.13
C GLY A 353 -33.30 7.10 -14.20
N SER A 354 -33.34 8.44 -14.14
CA SER A 354 -34.29 9.21 -13.31
C SER A 354 -34.86 10.39 -14.11
N ASP A 355 -35.51 11.34 -13.43
CA ASP A 355 -35.96 12.59 -14.03
C ASP A 355 -34.82 13.57 -14.37
N ARG A 356 -33.56 13.21 -14.07
CA ARG A 356 -32.35 14.00 -14.33
C ARG A 356 -31.32 13.21 -15.14
N PRO A 357 -30.51 13.86 -16.01
CA PRO A 357 -29.45 13.21 -16.79
C PRO A 357 -28.39 12.45 -15.99
N ILE A 358 -28.16 12.77 -14.72
CA ILE A 358 -27.19 12.08 -13.87
C ILE A 358 -27.85 11.75 -12.54
N THR A 359 -27.61 10.56 -11.99
CA THR A 359 -28.06 10.17 -10.65
C THR A 359 -26.89 9.69 -9.82
N VAL A 360 -26.65 10.35 -8.68
CA VAL A 360 -25.60 10.01 -7.72
C VAL A 360 -26.27 9.33 -6.53
N LEU A 361 -25.94 8.06 -6.31
CA LEU A 361 -26.44 7.22 -5.23
C LEU A 361 -25.30 6.98 -4.24
N LEU A 362 -25.49 7.33 -2.97
CA LEU A 362 -24.55 7.02 -1.89
C LEU A 362 -25.21 6.02 -0.93
N TRP A 363 -24.79 4.76 -0.97
CA TRP A 363 -25.16 3.78 0.04
C TRP A 363 -24.49 4.11 1.36
N VAL A 364 -25.26 4.09 2.45
CA VAL A 364 -24.81 4.44 3.80
C VAL A 364 -25.32 3.43 4.83
N ALA A 365 -24.61 3.38 5.97
CA ALA A 365 -24.95 2.64 7.18
C ALA A 365 -24.88 3.57 8.40
N ARG A 366 -25.39 3.18 9.58
CA ARG A 366 -25.50 4.06 10.75
C ARG A 366 -24.20 4.13 11.57
N HIS A 367 -23.15 4.68 10.97
CA HIS A 367 -21.85 4.93 11.61
C HIS A 367 -21.22 6.25 11.13
N SER A 368 -20.25 6.76 11.89
CA SER A 368 -19.61 8.07 11.69
C SER A 368 -19.00 8.27 10.30
N GLY A 369 -18.38 7.23 9.71
CA GLY A 369 -17.83 7.30 8.35
C GLY A 369 -18.91 7.53 7.27
N SER A 370 -20.08 6.91 7.43
CA SER A 370 -21.23 7.14 6.54
C SER A 370 -21.87 8.51 6.75
N GLU A 371 -21.94 9.00 8.01
CA GLU A 371 -22.36 10.37 8.32
C GLU A 371 -21.46 11.40 7.64
N ALA A 372 -20.14 11.26 7.78
CA ALA A 372 -19.15 12.15 7.17
C ALA A 372 -19.27 12.17 5.63
N ALA A 373 -19.37 11.00 4.99
CA ALA A 373 -19.55 10.92 3.54
C ALA A 373 -20.87 11.53 3.05
N ALA A 374 -21.95 11.39 3.82
CA ALA A 374 -23.24 12.01 3.50
C ALA A 374 -23.21 13.54 3.63
N GLN A 375 -22.52 14.06 4.65
CA GLN A 375 -22.27 15.50 4.83
C GLN A 375 -21.36 16.08 3.74
N GLU A 376 -20.28 15.39 3.38
CA GLU A 376 -19.37 15.77 2.28
C GLU A 376 -20.15 15.85 0.94
N LEU A 377 -20.98 14.83 0.64
CA LEU A 377 -21.82 14.82 -0.55
C LEU A 377 -22.85 15.97 -0.56
N HIS A 378 -23.42 16.32 0.59
CA HIS A 378 -24.35 17.45 0.70
C HIS A 378 -23.68 18.78 0.42
N GLN A 379 -22.51 19.02 1.01
CA GLN A 379 -21.71 20.23 0.80
C GLN A 379 -21.29 20.36 -0.68
N LEU A 380 -20.83 19.26 -1.29
CA LEU A 380 -20.46 19.19 -2.69
C LEU A 380 -21.65 19.49 -3.62
N ALA A 381 -22.82 18.88 -3.37
CA ALA A 381 -24.03 19.17 -4.13
C ALA A 381 -24.44 20.66 -4.05
N GLY A 382 -24.19 21.31 -2.91
CA GLY A 382 -24.41 22.75 -2.72
C GLY A 382 -23.41 23.66 -3.43
N SER A 383 -22.14 23.23 -3.58
CA SER A 383 -21.08 24.01 -4.22
C SER A 383 -21.06 23.91 -5.75
N LEU A 384 -21.67 22.88 -6.33
CA LEU A 384 -21.76 22.72 -7.79
C LEU A 384 -22.48 23.90 -8.48
N PRO A 385 -22.05 24.28 -9.71
CA PRO A 385 -22.78 25.23 -10.55
C PRO A 385 -24.24 24.82 -10.74
N ALA A 386 -25.15 25.81 -10.83
CA ALA A 386 -26.60 25.57 -10.89
C ALA A 386 -27.00 24.58 -11.99
N ALA A 387 -26.48 24.75 -13.21
CA ALA A 387 -26.76 23.83 -14.33
C ALA A 387 -26.37 22.37 -14.02
N SER A 388 -25.20 22.14 -13.41
CA SER A 388 -24.74 20.80 -13.04
C SER A 388 -25.58 20.21 -11.90
N ARG A 389 -25.97 21.05 -10.93
CA ARG A 389 -26.81 20.68 -9.78
C ARG A 389 -28.24 20.33 -10.22
N ASP A 390 -28.81 21.07 -11.16
CA ASP A 390 -30.15 20.83 -11.69
C ASP A 390 -30.21 19.59 -12.59
N ALA A 391 -29.12 19.29 -13.29
CA ALA A 391 -28.97 18.09 -14.10
C ALA A 391 -28.56 16.82 -13.31
N THR A 392 -28.29 16.93 -12.00
CA THR A 392 -27.82 15.81 -11.15
C THR A 392 -28.79 15.50 -10.01
N ARG A 393 -29.19 14.24 -9.84
CA ARG A 393 -30.05 13.73 -8.76
C ARG A 393 -29.19 13.11 -7.66
N PHE A 394 -28.97 13.81 -6.56
CA PHE A 394 -28.28 13.25 -5.38
C PHE A 394 -29.27 12.48 -4.49
N VAL A 395 -28.91 11.27 -4.07
CA VAL A 395 -29.74 10.40 -3.23
C VAL A 395 -28.88 9.63 -2.22
N ILE A 396 -29.32 9.63 -0.96
CA ILE A 396 -28.77 8.76 0.09
C ILE A 396 -29.57 7.43 0.10
N VAL A 397 -28.87 6.30 0.13
CA VAL A 397 -29.49 4.97 0.08
C VAL A 397 -29.18 4.23 1.38
N MET A 398 -30.18 4.08 2.25
CA MET A 398 -30.03 3.39 3.54
C MET A 398 -30.46 1.94 3.39
N ALA A 399 -29.53 0.99 3.52
CA ALA A 399 -29.81 -0.45 3.42
C ALA A 399 -30.05 -1.13 4.79
N GLU A 400 -29.77 -0.44 5.90
CA GLU A 400 -29.89 -1.01 7.25
C GLU A 400 -31.26 -0.77 7.91
N ASP A 401 -31.79 -1.80 8.55
CA ASP A 401 -32.91 -1.69 9.49
C ASP A 401 -32.59 -0.77 10.68
N GLY A 402 -33.59 -0.02 11.17
CA GLY A 402 -33.42 0.89 12.31
C GLY A 402 -34.40 2.06 12.29
N PRO A 403 -34.05 3.20 12.93
CA PRO A 403 -34.85 4.42 12.87
C PRO A 403 -35.13 4.88 11.43
N PRO A 404 -36.24 5.59 11.18
CA PRO A 404 -36.57 6.11 9.86
C PRO A 404 -35.41 6.91 9.25
N THR A 405 -35.02 6.59 8.02
CA THR A 405 -33.85 7.18 7.35
C THR A 405 -33.86 8.71 7.36
N GLY A 406 -35.02 9.34 7.11
CA GLY A 406 -35.16 10.81 7.18
C GLY A 406 -34.86 11.41 8.57
N GLN A 407 -35.14 10.70 9.66
CA GLN A 407 -34.76 11.12 11.01
C GLN A 407 -33.24 11.03 11.22
N THR A 408 -32.61 9.96 10.71
CA THR A 408 -31.15 9.78 10.75
C THR A 408 -30.46 10.91 9.97
N LEU A 409 -30.95 11.22 8.77
CA LEU A 409 -30.40 12.28 7.93
C LEU A 409 -30.63 13.68 8.51
N GLN A 410 -31.74 13.91 9.22
CA GLN A 410 -31.97 15.15 9.97
C GLN A 410 -30.96 15.30 11.13
N GLN A 411 -30.64 14.21 11.84
CA GLN A 411 -29.62 14.21 12.90
C GLN A 411 -28.22 14.52 12.33
N TRP A 412 -27.89 13.93 11.18
CA TRP A 412 -26.64 14.20 10.43
C TRP A 412 -26.62 15.55 9.69
N ASN A 413 -27.63 16.41 9.88
CA ASN A 413 -27.79 17.68 9.19
C ASN A 413 -27.61 17.59 7.65
N THR A 414 -28.11 16.50 7.05
CA THR A 414 -27.94 16.17 5.64
C THR A 414 -29.31 16.12 4.94
N PRO A 415 -29.87 17.27 4.50
CA PRO A 415 -31.18 17.36 3.87
C PRO A 415 -31.16 16.92 2.39
N LEU A 416 -30.53 15.79 2.09
CA LEU A 416 -30.56 15.16 0.77
C LEU A 416 -31.77 14.22 0.65
N PRO A 417 -32.35 14.04 -0.57
CA PRO A 417 -33.33 13.00 -0.83
C PRO A 417 -32.78 11.61 -0.49
N TRP A 418 -33.66 10.67 -0.10
CA TRP A 418 -33.23 9.33 0.29
C TRP A 418 -34.16 8.20 -0.15
N VAL A 419 -33.66 6.98 0.01
CA VAL A 419 -34.44 5.74 -0.15
C VAL A 419 -34.12 4.76 0.99
N ASP A 420 -35.08 3.90 1.31
CA ASP A 420 -34.86 2.71 2.15
C ASP A 420 -34.65 1.51 1.21
N ASP A 421 -33.44 0.96 1.10
CA ASP A 421 -33.11 -0.18 0.21
C ASP A 421 -33.50 -1.52 0.83
N ARG A 422 -34.82 -1.74 0.93
CA ARG A 422 -35.42 -2.95 1.53
C ARG A 422 -35.34 -4.19 0.65
N GLN A 423 -34.85 -4.05 -0.58
CA GLN A 423 -34.73 -5.13 -1.57
C GLN A 423 -33.26 -5.55 -1.77
N ALA A 424 -32.33 -4.99 -0.99
CA ALA A 424 -30.89 -5.23 -1.10
C ALA A 424 -30.34 -4.96 -2.52
N ILE A 425 -30.90 -3.98 -3.22
CA ILE A 425 -30.53 -3.60 -4.60
C ILE A 425 -29.04 -3.22 -4.68
N GLY A 426 -28.53 -2.55 -3.65
CA GLY A 426 -27.10 -2.28 -3.49
C GLY A 426 -26.24 -3.53 -3.54
N ARG A 427 -26.55 -4.52 -2.68
CA ARG A 427 -25.78 -5.77 -2.58
C ARG A 427 -25.95 -6.64 -3.83
N ASP A 428 -27.19 -6.89 -4.24
CA ASP A 428 -27.53 -7.94 -5.20
C ASP A 428 -27.36 -7.50 -6.66
N LEU A 429 -27.54 -6.20 -6.96
CA LEU A 429 -27.35 -5.66 -8.30
C LEU A 429 -26.07 -4.84 -8.41
N PHE A 430 -25.87 -3.85 -7.53
CA PHE A 430 -24.71 -2.95 -7.61
C PHE A 430 -23.44 -3.49 -6.96
N ARG A 431 -23.47 -4.67 -6.32
CA ARG A 431 -22.33 -5.29 -5.60
C ARG A 431 -21.71 -4.37 -4.53
N VAL A 432 -22.57 -3.65 -3.81
CA VAL A 432 -22.18 -2.86 -2.63
C VAL A 432 -21.93 -3.82 -1.47
N GLU A 433 -20.66 -4.10 -1.18
CA GLU A 433 -20.25 -4.99 -0.09
C GLU A 433 -20.01 -4.23 1.23
N THR A 434 -19.68 -2.94 1.17
CA THR A 434 -19.45 -2.09 2.34
C THR A 434 -20.09 -0.70 2.18
N ALA A 435 -20.30 0.00 3.29
CA ALA A 435 -20.79 1.37 3.33
C ALA A 435 -19.76 2.28 4.05
N PRO A 436 -19.64 3.57 3.67
CA PRO A 436 -20.33 4.22 2.56
C PRO A 436 -19.79 3.79 1.18
N THR A 437 -20.64 3.69 0.16
CA THR A 437 -20.24 3.36 -1.23
C THR A 437 -21.01 4.23 -2.23
N LEU A 438 -20.31 4.81 -3.20
CA LEU A 438 -20.87 5.72 -4.20
C LEU A 438 -21.08 5.00 -5.55
N CYS A 439 -22.22 5.25 -6.18
CA CYS A 439 -22.46 4.95 -7.59
C CYS A 439 -22.96 6.20 -8.32
N VAL A 440 -22.51 6.41 -9.55
CA VAL A 440 -23.04 7.44 -10.46
C VAL A 440 -23.63 6.75 -11.67
N LEU A 441 -24.90 7.03 -11.95
CA LEU A 441 -25.62 6.57 -13.13
C LEU A 441 -25.73 7.70 -14.15
N GLY A 442 -25.41 7.41 -15.40
CA GLY A 442 -25.63 8.30 -16.54
C GLY A 442 -27.10 8.37 -16.97
N ARG A 443 -27.37 9.11 -18.05
CA ARG A 443 -28.73 9.44 -18.52
C ARG A 443 -29.60 8.22 -18.80
N ASN A 444 -28.99 7.11 -19.22
CA ASN A 444 -29.69 5.90 -19.63
C ASN A 444 -29.73 4.81 -18.54
N GLY A 445 -29.21 5.09 -17.33
CA GLY A 445 -29.01 4.06 -16.29
C GLY A 445 -27.71 3.25 -16.41
N GLU A 446 -26.79 3.67 -17.29
CA GLU A 446 -25.41 3.17 -17.37
C GLU A 446 -24.66 3.50 -16.07
N LEU A 447 -23.95 2.54 -15.47
CA LEU A 447 -23.09 2.78 -14.31
C LEU A 447 -21.79 3.44 -14.77
N GLU A 448 -21.67 4.75 -14.54
CA GLU A 448 -20.59 5.56 -15.09
C GLU A 448 -19.42 5.73 -14.12
N TRP A 449 -19.67 5.70 -12.81
CA TRP A 449 -18.60 5.71 -11.79
C TRP A 449 -19.03 4.93 -10.54
N PHE A 450 -18.07 4.29 -9.89
CA PHE A 450 -18.28 3.47 -8.71
C PHE A 450 -17.08 3.61 -7.78
N GLN A 451 -17.31 4.04 -6.54
CA GLN A 451 -16.28 4.15 -5.50
C GLN A 451 -16.68 3.29 -4.32
N HIS A 452 -16.00 2.15 -4.16
CA HIS A 452 -16.09 1.33 -2.97
C HIS A 452 -15.44 2.07 -1.79
N ARG A 453 -16.06 2.01 -0.61
CA ARG A 453 -15.60 2.68 0.63
C ARG A 453 -15.23 4.15 0.40
N VAL A 454 -16.21 5.05 0.50
CA VAL A 454 -16.00 6.50 0.40
C VAL A 454 -15.24 6.99 1.64
N GLU A 455 -13.92 7.04 1.52
CA GLU A 455 -13.02 7.65 2.50
C GLU A 455 -13.03 9.19 2.39
N PRO A 456 -12.60 9.94 3.42
CA PRO A 456 -12.62 11.41 3.40
C PRO A 456 -11.91 11.98 2.17
N GLY A 457 -12.63 12.78 1.38
CA GLY A 457 -12.11 13.36 0.15
C GLY A 457 -12.12 12.43 -1.07
N ALA A 458 -12.67 11.22 -1.00
CA ALA A 458 -12.90 10.39 -2.17
C ALA A 458 -13.92 11.02 -3.14
N LEU A 459 -14.76 11.97 -2.67
CA LEU A 459 -15.72 12.68 -3.51
C LEU A 459 -15.11 13.85 -4.31
N HIS A 460 -13.83 14.21 -4.12
CA HIS A 460 -13.19 15.32 -4.85
C HIS A 460 -13.22 15.14 -6.39
N ALA A 461 -13.28 13.90 -6.89
CA ALA A 461 -13.39 13.62 -8.34
C ALA A 461 -14.83 13.79 -8.88
N LEU A 462 -15.85 13.75 -8.01
CA LEU A 462 -17.27 13.76 -8.41
C LEU A 462 -17.67 14.99 -9.26
N PRO A 463 -17.20 16.23 -9.01
CA PRO A 463 -17.55 17.39 -9.84
C PRO A 463 -17.05 17.24 -11.28
N GLN A 464 -15.85 16.67 -11.47
CA GLN A 464 -15.28 16.41 -12.80
C GLN A 464 -16.07 15.29 -13.51
N VAL A 465 -16.36 14.19 -12.81
CA VAL A 465 -17.19 13.10 -13.34
C VAL A 465 -18.57 13.62 -13.80
N ILE A 466 -19.21 14.48 -13.00
CA ILE A 466 -20.48 15.12 -13.38
C ILE A 466 -20.29 16.00 -14.62
N GLN A 467 -19.23 16.82 -14.69
CA GLN A 467 -18.96 17.69 -15.84
C GLN A 467 -18.70 16.90 -17.14
N ASP A 468 -17.96 15.80 -17.05
CA ASP A 468 -17.65 14.91 -18.18
C ASP A 468 -18.93 14.25 -18.71
N LEU A 469 -19.78 13.73 -17.82
CA LEU A 469 -21.10 13.16 -18.17
C LEU A 469 -22.03 14.20 -18.82
N LEU A 470 -22.06 15.44 -18.30
CA LEU A 470 -22.83 16.53 -18.92
C LEU A 470 -22.28 16.95 -20.29
N SER A 471 -20.99 16.73 -20.53
CA SER A 471 -20.32 16.95 -21.82
C SER A 471 -20.49 15.78 -22.80
N GLY A 472 -21.14 14.68 -22.38
CA GLY A 472 -21.38 13.49 -23.21
C GLY A 472 -20.24 12.46 -23.22
N VAL A 473 -19.28 12.58 -22.29
CA VAL A 473 -18.23 11.56 -22.07
C VAL A 473 -18.84 10.38 -21.30
N HIS A 474 -18.52 9.15 -21.68
CA HIS A 474 -18.93 7.93 -20.97
C HIS A 474 -17.81 7.43 -20.05
N VAL A 475 -17.72 8.01 -18.86
CA VAL A 475 -16.67 7.73 -17.87
C VAL A 475 -16.51 6.23 -17.59
N GLY A 476 -17.61 5.51 -17.40
CA GLY A 476 -17.58 4.08 -17.07
C GLY A 476 -17.09 3.22 -18.23
N ARG A 477 -17.38 3.63 -19.48
CA ARG A 477 -16.88 2.95 -20.68
C ARG A 477 -15.38 3.20 -20.86
N SER A 478 -14.91 4.44 -20.65
CA SER A 478 -13.48 4.75 -20.70
C SER A 478 -12.67 3.99 -19.64
N LEU A 479 -13.21 3.83 -18.42
CA LEU A 479 -12.58 3.00 -17.37
C LEU A 479 -12.50 1.51 -17.75
N GLN A 480 -13.51 0.96 -18.42
CA GLN A 480 -13.47 -0.41 -18.95
C GLN A 480 -12.45 -0.57 -20.09
N GLU A 481 -12.39 0.40 -21.02
CA GLU A 481 -11.44 0.40 -22.13
C GLU A 481 -10.00 0.50 -21.62
N GLU A 482 -9.74 1.33 -20.60
CA GLU A 482 -8.45 1.41 -19.92
C GLU A 482 -8.11 0.09 -19.19
N HIS A 483 -9.05 -0.49 -18.44
CA HIS A 483 -8.83 -1.78 -17.76
C HIS A 483 -8.55 -2.91 -18.76
N ALA A 484 -9.27 -2.96 -19.89
CA ALA A 484 -9.03 -3.92 -20.97
C ALA A 484 -7.66 -3.72 -21.64
N ALA A 485 -7.23 -2.48 -21.87
CA ALA A 485 -5.89 -2.17 -22.38
C ALA A 485 -4.79 -2.58 -21.39
N ASN A 486 -4.99 -2.35 -20.09
CA ASN A 486 -4.08 -2.77 -19.02
C ASN A 486 -3.99 -4.31 -18.92
N LEU A 487 -5.12 -5.02 -19.02
CA LEU A 487 -5.16 -6.49 -19.09
C LEU A 487 -4.41 -7.01 -20.33
N GLN A 488 -4.59 -6.39 -21.49
CA GLN A 488 -3.89 -6.78 -22.72
C GLN A 488 -2.38 -6.53 -22.60
N ALA A 489 -1.95 -5.38 -22.08
CA ALA A 489 -0.55 -5.06 -21.86
C ALA A 489 0.10 -6.04 -20.87
N TYR A 490 -0.59 -6.37 -19.78
CA TYR A 490 -0.16 -7.39 -18.82
C TYR A 490 0.00 -8.77 -19.47
N GLN A 491 -0.99 -9.23 -20.25
CA GLN A 491 -0.91 -10.51 -20.97
C GLN A 491 0.26 -10.55 -21.98
N GLN A 492 0.50 -9.45 -22.70
CA GLN A 492 1.63 -9.32 -23.63
C GLN A 492 2.98 -9.36 -22.91
N ALA A 493 3.10 -8.68 -21.76
CA ALA A 493 4.30 -8.74 -20.92
C ALA A 493 4.55 -10.17 -20.42
N LEU A 494 3.51 -10.86 -19.95
CA LEU A 494 3.59 -12.23 -19.43
C LEU A 494 3.99 -13.23 -20.52
N GLN A 495 3.40 -13.12 -21.72
CA GLN A 495 3.80 -13.93 -22.87
C GLN A 495 5.25 -13.68 -23.29
N SER A 496 5.69 -12.42 -23.27
CA SER A 496 7.08 -12.06 -23.59
C SER A 496 8.06 -12.63 -22.57
N ALA A 497 7.72 -12.58 -21.27
CA ALA A 497 8.51 -13.17 -20.21
C ALA A 497 8.62 -14.70 -20.33
N ILE A 498 7.53 -15.39 -20.69
CA ILE A 498 7.53 -16.84 -20.94
C ILE A 498 8.44 -17.19 -22.13
N GLN A 499 8.34 -16.44 -23.24
CA GLN A 499 9.17 -16.68 -24.43
C GLN A 499 10.66 -16.48 -24.14
N ASN A 500 11.02 -15.43 -23.40
CA ASN A 500 12.39 -15.15 -23.00
C ASN A 500 12.94 -16.21 -22.02
N SER A 501 12.13 -16.65 -21.04
CA SER A 501 12.51 -17.70 -20.08
C SER A 501 12.71 -19.06 -20.75
N GLY A 502 11.92 -19.37 -21.79
CA GLY A 502 12.06 -20.59 -22.60
C GLY A 502 13.30 -20.62 -23.52
N GLN A 503 13.91 -19.46 -23.79
CA GLN A 503 15.13 -19.35 -24.60
C GLN A 503 16.43 -19.37 -23.75
N ALA A 504 16.36 -19.73 -22.47
CA ALA A 504 17.53 -19.88 -21.62
C ALA A 504 18.52 -20.89 -22.25
N VAL A 505 19.59 -20.35 -22.83
CA VAL A 505 20.63 -21.11 -23.55
C VAL A 505 21.20 -22.17 -22.59
N PRO A 506 21.30 -23.45 -22.99
CA PRO A 506 21.88 -24.47 -22.12
C PRO A 506 23.31 -24.07 -21.73
N PRO A 507 23.72 -24.31 -20.47
CA PRO A 507 25.07 -23.96 -20.02
C PRO A 507 26.12 -24.63 -20.91
N LYS A 508 27.13 -23.84 -21.32
CA LYS A 508 28.29 -24.30 -22.09
C LYS A 508 29.31 -25.02 -21.21
#